data_AF-A0A3D1S9J9-F1
#
_entry.id   AF-A0A3D1S9J9-F1
#
_cell.length_a   1.000
_cell.length_b   1.000
_cell.length_c   1.000
_cell.angle_alpha   90.00
_cell.angle_beta   90.00
_cell.angle_gamma   90.00
#
_symmetry.space_group_name_H-M   'P 1'
#
loop_
_entity.id
_entity.type
_entity.pdbx_description
1 polymer ?
#
loop_
_entity_poly.entity_id
_entity_poly.type
_entity_poly.pdbx_seq_one_letter_code
_entity_poly.pdbx_strand_id
1 'polypeptide(L)' 'MKSNSVFLLLLLSVYLVHAQDKLEPVDYVSILVGTQSKFELSNGNTYPAIAMPWGMNFWTPQTG' A
#
# COMPACT_ATOMS: atom_id res chain seq x y z
N MET A 1 32.89 -6.99 -34.73
CA MET A 1 32.59 -5.77 -33.95
C MET A 1 31.09 -5.53 -33.78
N LYS A 2 30.27 -5.55 -34.84
CA LYS A 2 28.80 -5.33 -34.75
C LYS A 2 28.04 -6.38 -33.91
N SER A 3 28.44 -7.66 -33.96
CA SER A 3 27.80 -8.75 -33.20
C SER A 3 27.98 -8.64 -31.68
N ASN A 4 29.17 -8.22 -31.22
CA ASN A 4 29.45 -8.06 -29.79
C ASN A 4 28.70 -6.87 -29.19
N SER A 5 28.50 -5.81 -29.98
CA SER A 5 27.68 -4.66 -29.57
C SER A 5 26.20 -5.04 -29.41
N VAL A 6 25.66 -5.90 -30.28
CA VAL A 6 24.28 -6.40 -30.16
C VAL A 6 24.11 -7.25 -28.90
N PHE A 7 25.07 -8.13 -28.61
CA PHE A 7 25.05 -8.95 -27.39
C PHE A 7 25.09 -8.10 -26.11
N LEU A 8 25.91 -7.06 -26.09
CA LEU A 8 26.01 -6.14 -24.96
C LEU A 8 24.72 -5.33 -24.75
N LEU A 9 24.09 -4.89 -25.84
CA LEU A 9 22.78 -4.22 -25.80
C LEU A 9 21.68 -5.16 -25.27
N LEU A 10 21.72 -6.43 -25.66
CA LEU A 10 20.77 -7.43 -25.17
C LEU A 10 20.92 -7.66 -23.67
N LEU A 11 22.16 -7.79 -23.17
CA LEU A 11 22.43 -7.91 -21.74
C LEU A 11 21.93 -6.68 -20.97
N LEU A 12 22.23 -5.47 -21.46
CA LEU A 12 21.76 -4.23 -20.84
C LEU A 12 20.23 -4.15 -20.78
N SER A 13 19.53 -4.62 -21.82
CA SER A 13 18.07 -4.62 -21.85
C SER A 13 17.44 -5.47 -20.75
N VAL A 14 18.06 -6.59 -20.37
CA VAL A 14 17.58 -7.46 -19.29
C VAL A 14 17.76 -6.81 -17.91
N TYR A 15 18.86 -6.06 -17.71
CA TYR A 15 19.11 -5.32 -16.46
C TYR A 15 18.15 -4.15 -16.23
N LEU A 16 17.53 -3.62 -17.29
CA LEU A 16 16.60 -2.49 -17.21
C LEU A 16 15.14 -2.91 -17.00
N VAL A 17 14.83 -4.22 -17.07
CA VAL A 17 13.48 -4.72 -16.79
C VAL A 17 13.30 -4.77 -15.28
N HIS A 18 12.54 -3.81 -14.75
CA HIS A 18 12.06 -3.86 -13.37
C HIS A 18 10.60 -4.35 -13.39
N ALA A 19 10.27 -5.35 -12.58
CA ALA A 19 8.86 -5.66 -12.30
C ALA A 19 8.26 -4.47 -11.54
N GLN A 20 7.08 -4.00 -11.97
CA GLN A 20 6.33 -3.01 -11.21
C GLN A 20 5.55 -3.72 -10.12
N ASP A 21 5.66 -3.25 -8.90
CA ASP A 21 4.75 -3.66 -7.82
C ASP A 21 3.34 -3.19 -8.20
N LYS A 22 2.44 -4.15 -8.38
CA LYS A 22 1.04 -3.86 -8.68
C LYS A 22 0.35 -3.46 -7.38
N LEU A 23 0.23 -2.15 -7.15
CA LEU A 23 -0.60 -1.61 -6.07
C LEU A 23 -2.07 -1.75 -6.46
N GLU A 24 -2.85 -2.35 -5.56
CA GLU A 24 -4.30 -2.37 -5.64
C GLU A 24 -4.87 -1.13 -4.93
N PRO A 25 -6.09 -0.67 -5.27
CA PRO A 25 -6.70 0.48 -4.62
C PRO A 25 -6.74 0.40 -3.08
N VAL A 26 -6.81 -0.82 -2.53
CA VAL A 26 -6.80 -1.07 -1.07
C VAL A 26 -5.47 -0.70 -0.41
N ASP A 27 -4.35 -0.77 -1.13
CA ASP A 27 -3.01 -0.47 -0.59
C ASP A 27 -2.84 1.02 -0.26
N TYR A 28 -3.69 1.88 -0.81
CA TYR A 28 -3.72 3.31 -0.51
C TYR A 28 -4.55 3.66 0.73
N VAL A 29 -5.30 2.71 1.28
CA VAL A 29 -6.20 2.96 2.41
C VAL A 29 -5.43 2.97 3.72
N SER A 30 -5.40 4.12 4.39
CA SER A 30 -4.92 4.22 5.77
C SER A 30 -6.10 4.19 6.74
N ILE A 31 -6.19 3.10 7.52
CA ILE A 31 -7.20 2.94 8.58
C ILE A 31 -6.97 3.85 9.81
N LEU A 32 -5.87 4.60 9.83
CA LEU A 32 -5.53 5.54 10.90
C LEU A 32 -6.06 6.96 10.64
N VAL A 33 -6.60 7.23 9.45
CA VAL A 33 -7.19 8.53 9.15
C VAL A 33 -8.39 8.76 10.07
N GLY A 34 -8.33 9.85 10.86
CA GLY A 34 -9.37 10.24 11.82
C GLY A 34 -9.28 9.60 13.21
N THR A 35 -8.33 8.68 13.44
CA THR A 35 -8.19 8.00 14.74
C THR A 35 -7.53 8.86 15.81
N GLN A 36 -6.72 9.86 15.42
CA GLN A 36 -6.16 10.85 16.34
C GLN A 36 -7.22 11.89 16.71
N SER A 37 -8.20 11.46 17.51
CA SER A 37 -9.30 12.29 18.00
C SER A 37 -9.35 12.28 19.53
N LYS A 38 -9.85 13.37 20.12
CA LYS A 38 -10.18 13.48 21.55
C LYS A 38 -11.67 13.80 21.70
N PHE A 39 -12.20 13.64 22.91
CA PHE A 39 -13.59 13.99 23.19
C PHE A 39 -13.86 15.47 22.89
N GLU A 40 -12.92 16.35 23.23
CA GLU A 40 -13.07 17.80 23.07
C GLU A 40 -12.84 18.28 21.63
N LEU A 41 -12.10 17.52 20.81
CA LEU A 41 -11.77 17.89 19.44
C LEU A 41 -11.62 16.65 18.56
N SER A 42 -12.49 16.54 17.57
CA SER A 42 -12.55 15.42 16.64
C SER A 42 -11.78 15.71 15.35
N ASN A 43 -10.99 14.74 14.92
CA ASN A 43 -10.42 14.67 13.57
C ASN A 43 -11.13 13.62 12.71
N GLY A 44 -12.25 13.07 13.19
CA GLY A 44 -13.05 12.04 12.52
C GLY A 44 -13.78 11.10 13.48
N ASN A 45 -13.24 10.88 14.69
CA ASN A 45 -13.75 9.90 15.66
C ASN A 45 -13.91 8.48 15.07
N THR A 46 -12.90 8.02 14.34
CA THR A 46 -12.82 6.66 13.78
C THR A 46 -11.92 5.76 14.62
N TYR A 47 -12.07 4.44 14.46
CA TYR A 47 -11.14 3.45 15.00
C TYR A 47 -10.54 2.62 13.85
N PRO A 48 -9.30 2.12 13.97
CA PRO A 48 -8.62 1.38 12.91
C PRO A 48 -9.22 -0.02 12.74
N ALA A 49 -10.30 -0.10 11.96
CA ALA A 49 -11.09 -1.33 11.77
C ALA A 49 -10.41 -2.31 10.80
N ILE A 50 -10.24 -3.55 11.27
CA ILE A 50 -9.94 -4.71 10.43
C ILE A 50 -11.25 -5.46 10.18
N ALA A 51 -11.70 -5.49 8.93
CA ALA A 51 -13.01 -6.01 8.57
C ALA A 51 -13.12 -6.39 7.09
N MET A 52 -14.10 -7.24 6.80
CA MET A 52 -14.71 -7.33 5.46
C MET A 52 -15.78 -6.24 5.32
N PRO A 53 -16.09 -5.78 4.10
CA PRO A 53 -17.25 -4.90 3.87
C PRO A 53 -18.52 -5.50 4.48
N TRP A 54 -19.17 -4.74 5.36
CA TRP A 54 -20.38 -5.13 6.10
C TRP A 54 -20.26 -6.41 6.95
N GLY A 55 -19.04 -6.75 7.38
CA GLY A 55 -18.82 -7.83 8.32
C GLY A 55 -19.64 -7.62 9.61
N MET A 56 -20.24 -8.70 10.12
CA MET A 56 -20.98 -8.67 11.38
C MET A 56 -20.09 -8.29 12.58
N ASN A 57 -18.80 -8.58 12.50
CA ASN A 57 -17.81 -8.28 13.54
C ASN A 57 -16.60 -7.58 12.93
N PHE A 58 -16.16 -6.49 13.58
CA PHE A 58 -14.91 -5.78 13.27
C PHE A 58 -13.93 -5.92 14.42
N TRP A 59 -12.63 -5.85 14.10
CA TRP A 59 -11.56 -5.94 15.09
C TRP A 59 -10.75 -4.64 15.11
N THR A 60 -10.33 -4.21 16.30
CA THR A 60 -9.48 -3.02 16.50
C THR A 60 -8.57 -3.25 17.72
N PRO A 61 -7.33 -2.74 17.70
CA PRO A 61 -6.54 -2.62 18.92
C PRO A 61 -7.23 -1.69 19.93
N GLN A 62 -7.10 -2.00 21.22
CA GLN A 62 -7.57 -1.18 22.34
C GLN A 62 -6.37 -0.52 23.02
N THR A 63 -6.40 0.80 23.17
CA THR A 63 -5.34 1.60 23.79
C THR A 63 -5.79 2.37 25.03
N GLY A 64 -7.09 2.36 25.35
CA GLY A 64 -7.72 3.11 26.45
C GLY A 64 -8.63 2.24 27.30
#